data_AF-A0A397DI29-F1
#
_entry.id   AF-A0A397DI29-F1
#
_cell.length_a   1.000
_cell.length_b   1.000
_cell.length_c   1.000
_cell.angle_alpha   90.00
_cell.angle_beta   90.00
_cell.angle_gamma   90.00
#
_symmetry.space_group_name_H-M   'P 1'
#
loop_
_entity.id
_entity.type
_entity.pdbx_description
1 polymer ?
#
loop_
_entity_poly.entity_id
_entity_poly.type
_entity_poly.pdbx_seq_one_letter_code
_entity_poly.pdbx_strand_id
1 'polypeptide(L)'
;MDNDNTTTGFSIVKSPRGDTPHPNLLASLHPLDNANLLSKAIFGWANSLLREGNRRQLGPEDLWPLQESNKAAPLASNYAAVYVTRGKSILRTFFAIYWAKLVGVGLMQLFTVACDLYGPAYVLQKVVRAVQQPVFDATATSLLVLSLYGIQVLSAFTKAHMKFINDVIGIQLASSLRSMLFEKALKLNAKSKKEKSTGDIANLFSTDIINVMQFAASMNLIWIVPVQIGVVLFLLYLLVGWSIFVGLAVVFVILALNAVVAVVLGKEQDHLFKAKDNRMKVVNEVFGAIQIIKFNAWEEKFLAKLTELRLVEIVSIWKYMRYYLVLVTFLFTTPVLVTIAIFATFALWMNQTLTVEIVFSTLALFRSMQHALYSLPIVITSTVQCFVSVKRINAVLHMDECDPSDVQTPASNAALKAKYATDRTVLAID
;
A
#
# COMPACT_ATOMS: atom_id res chain seq x y z
N MET A 1 35.18 -42.65 17.74
CA MET A 1 35.66 -41.62 16.80
C MET A 1 34.43 -41.21 15.99
N ASP A 2 33.68 -40.29 16.58
CA ASP A 2 32.46 -39.73 16.01
C ASP A 2 32.83 -38.70 14.94
N ASN A 3 32.24 -38.83 13.76
CA ASN A 3 32.28 -37.82 12.70
C ASN A 3 30.94 -37.09 12.73
N ASP A 4 30.94 -35.95 13.41
CA ASP A 4 29.78 -35.07 13.55
C ASP A 4 29.62 -34.21 12.29
N ASN A 5 28.51 -34.40 11.58
CA ASN A 5 28.07 -33.54 10.49
C ASN A 5 27.64 -32.17 11.06
N THR A 6 28.43 -31.13 10.80
CA THR A 6 28.01 -29.74 11.00
C THR A 6 26.90 -29.38 10.01
N THR A 7 25.67 -29.67 10.41
CA THR A 7 24.44 -29.23 9.73
C THR A 7 24.17 -27.78 10.13
N THR A 8 24.09 -26.89 9.16
CA THR A 8 23.65 -25.50 9.33
C THR A 8 22.28 -25.48 10.01
N GLY A 9 22.19 -24.81 11.16
CA GLY A 9 21.02 -24.76 12.04
C GLY A 9 19.82 -23.96 11.51
N PHE A 10 19.22 -24.43 10.42
CA PHE A 10 17.80 -24.21 10.16
C PHE A 10 17.07 -25.49 10.58
N SER A 11 16.59 -25.53 11.83
CA SER A 11 15.60 -26.53 12.21
C SER A 11 14.34 -26.24 11.43
N ILE A 12 14.06 -27.07 10.42
CA ILE A 12 12.73 -27.17 9.82
C ILE A 12 11.83 -27.61 10.97
N VAL A 13 11.08 -26.67 11.54
CA VAL A 13 10.02 -26.99 12.50
C VAL A 13 9.06 -27.88 11.73
N LYS A 14 9.14 -29.20 11.96
CA LYS A 14 8.16 -30.13 11.41
C LYS A 14 6.80 -29.73 11.98
N SER A 15 5.93 -29.29 11.09
CA SER A 15 4.55 -28.95 11.40
C SER A 15 3.91 -30.11 12.19
N PRO A 16 3.13 -29.86 13.25
CA PRO A 16 2.38 -30.89 13.96
C PRO A 16 1.29 -31.57 13.10
N ARG A 17 1.11 -31.09 11.86
CA ARG A 17 0.10 -31.56 10.91
C ARG A 17 0.83 -32.24 9.76
N GLY A 18 0.59 -33.55 9.63
CA GLY A 18 1.46 -34.53 8.97
C GLY A 18 1.86 -34.25 7.52
N ASP A 19 2.99 -34.85 7.14
CA ASP A 19 3.56 -34.89 5.81
C ASP A 19 2.82 -35.92 4.95
N THR A 20 1.61 -35.60 4.48
CA THR A 20 1.01 -36.37 3.38
C THR A 20 1.68 -35.95 2.06
N PRO A 21 2.08 -36.87 1.18
CA PRO A 21 2.60 -36.51 -0.14
C PRO A 21 1.50 -35.79 -0.94
N HIS A 22 1.81 -34.62 -1.45
CA HIS A 22 0.87 -33.79 -2.21
C HIS A 22 1.40 -33.48 -3.60
N PRO A 23 0.49 -33.31 -4.60
CA PRO A 23 0.89 -32.97 -5.96
C PRO A 23 1.57 -31.60 -5.97
N ASN A 24 2.75 -31.54 -6.61
CA ASN A 24 3.49 -30.29 -6.81
C ASN A 24 2.69 -29.34 -7.70
N LEU A 25 2.07 -28.32 -7.09
CA LEU A 25 1.18 -27.39 -7.77
C LEU A 25 1.95 -26.40 -8.66
N LEU A 26 3.25 -26.20 -8.45
CA LEU A 26 4.10 -25.37 -9.31
C LEU A 26 4.19 -25.90 -10.74
N ALA A 27 3.98 -27.20 -10.93
CA ALA A 27 3.98 -27.85 -12.25
C ALA A 27 2.60 -27.81 -12.95
N SER A 28 1.55 -27.36 -12.24
CA SER A 28 0.18 -27.31 -12.76
C SER A 28 -0.16 -25.96 -13.39
N LEU A 29 -1.16 -25.90 -14.27
CA LEU A 29 -1.66 -24.63 -14.82
C LEU A 29 -2.32 -23.78 -13.72
N HIS A 30 -2.23 -22.45 -13.85
CA HIS A 30 -2.87 -21.55 -12.89
C HIS A 30 -4.40 -21.73 -12.92
N PRO A 31 -5.06 -21.92 -11.76
CA PRO A 31 -6.48 -22.28 -11.70
C PRO A 31 -7.40 -21.20 -12.28
N LEU A 32 -6.97 -19.94 -12.31
CA LEU A 32 -7.72 -18.84 -12.92
C LEU A 32 -7.87 -19.00 -14.46
N ASP A 33 -6.96 -19.69 -15.14
CA ASP A 33 -7.03 -19.88 -16.59
C ASP A 33 -8.21 -20.80 -16.97
N ASN A 34 -8.37 -21.89 -16.21
CA ASN A 34 -9.42 -22.89 -16.42
C ASN A 34 -10.70 -22.62 -15.60
N ALA A 35 -10.74 -21.56 -14.79
CA ALA A 35 -11.91 -21.26 -13.96
C ALA A 35 -13.10 -20.77 -14.79
N ASN A 36 -14.28 -21.35 -14.52
CA ASN A 36 -15.56 -20.88 -15.06
C ASN A 36 -15.86 -19.44 -14.58
N LEU A 37 -16.71 -18.72 -15.32
CA LEU A 37 -17.07 -17.33 -15.02
C LEU A 37 -17.57 -17.13 -13.58
N LEU A 38 -18.38 -18.06 -13.06
CA LEU A 38 -18.85 -18.00 -11.67
C LEU A 38 -17.69 -18.12 -10.66
N SER A 39 -16.75 -19.04 -10.90
CA SER A 39 -15.56 -19.22 -10.03
C SER A 39 -14.65 -17.99 -10.07
N LYS A 40 -14.50 -17.35 -11.24
CA LYS A 40 -13.81 -16.06 -11.38
C LYS A 40 -14.53 -14.94 -10.62
N ALA A 41 -15.85 -14.87 -10.74
CA ALA A 41 -16.68 -13.86 -10.10
C ALA A 41 -16.59 -13.90 -8.57
N ILE A 42 -16.66 -15.07 -7.95
CA ILE A 42 -16.64 -15.22 -6.49
C ILE A 42 -15.24 -15.48 -5.91
N PHE A 43 -14.18 -15.38 -6.73
CA PHE A 43 -12.82 -15.79 -6.36
C PHE A 43 -12.72 -17.24 -5.85
N GLY A 44 -13.62 -18.11 -6.31
CA GLY A 44 -13.74 -19.50 -5.86
C GLY A 44 -12.53 -20.37 -6.22
N TRP A 45 -11.77 -19.98 -7.24
CA TRP A 45 -10.53 -20.65 -7.65
C TRP A 45 -9.47 -20.65 -6.55
N ALA A 46 -9.48 -19.68 -5.63
CA ALA A 46 -8.53 -19.62 -4.51
C ALA A 46 -8.91 -20.55 -3.35
N ASN A 47 -10.16 -21.04 -3.29
CA ASN A 47 -10.65 -21.83 -2.15
C ASN A 47 -9.87 -23.12 -1.91
N SER A 48 -9.32 -23.72 -2.96
CA SER A 48 -8.53 -24.96 -2.83
C SER A 48 -7.27 -24.71 -1.98
N LEU A 49 -6.54 -23.64 -2.27
CA LEU A 49 -5.33 -23.28 -1.54
C LEU A 49 -5.64 -22.79 -0.12
N LEU A 50 -6.71 -22.01 0.04
CA LEU A 50 -7.17 -21.56 1.37
C LEU A 50 -7.56 -22.75 2.26
N ARG A 51 -8.23 -23.75 1.69
CA ARG A 51 -8.59 -24.98 2.42
C ARG A 51 -7.35 -25.75 2.83
N GLU A 52 -6.35 -25.85 1.95
CA GLU A 52 -5.10 -26.55 2.25
C GLU A 52 -4.29 -25.83 3.33
N GLY A 53 -4.18 -24.50 3.24
CA GLY A 53 -3.53 -23.68 4.26
C GLY A 53 -4.22 -23.73 5.64
N ASN A 54 -5.52 -24.02 5.69
CA ASN A 54 -6.22 -24.25 6.95
C ASN A 54 -5.90 -25.64 7.54
N ARG A 55 -5.60 -26.63 6.68
CA ARG A 55 -5.27 -27.99 7.08
C ARG A 55 -3.82 -28.12 7.51
N ARG A 56 -2.88 -27.56 6.77
CA ARG A 56 -1.44 -27.63 7.06
C ARG A 56 -0.72 -26.34 6.67
N GLN A 57 0.53 -26.22 7.11
CA GLN A 57 1.40 -25.14 6.67
C GLN A 57 1.75 -25.32 5.19
N LEU A 58 1.64 -24.24 4.41
CA LEU A 58 1.95 -24.25 2.98
C LEU A 58 3.46 -24.12 2.73
N GLY A 59 3.97 -24.91 1.82
CA GLY A 59 5.32 -24.83 1.27
C GLY A 59 5.35 -24.13 -0.11
N PRO A 60 6.54 -23.81 -0.64
CA PRO A 60 6.69 -23.27 -1.99
C PRO A 60 6.05 -24.13 -3.09
N GLU A 61 6.11 -25.46 -2.94
CA GLU A 61 5.53 -26.47 -3.84
C GLU A 61 3.99 -26.43 -3.94
N ASP A 62 3.33 -25.79 -2.98
CA ASP A 62 1.86 -25.66 -2.96
C ASP A 62 1.37 -24.42 -3.73
N LEU A 63 2.28 -23.58 -4.20
CA LEU A 63 1.93 -22.39 -4.96
C LEU A 63 1.72 -22.72 -6.43
N TRP A 64 0.75 -22.05 -7.05
CA TRP A 64 0.56 -22.14 -8.49
C TRP A 64 1.59 -21.28 -9.23
N PRO A 65 2.02 -21.67 -10.44
CA PRO A 65 2.82 -20.80 -11.28
C PRO A 65 1.99 -19.59 -11.72
N LEU A 66 2.66 -18.47 -11.98
CA LEU A 66 2.00 -17.27 -12.50
C LEU A 66 1.40 -17.53 -13.90
N GLN A 67 0.24 -16.93 -14.17
CA GLN A 67 -0.31 -16.85 -15.53
C GLN A 67 0.71 -16.22 -16.49
N GLU A 68 0.73 -16.64 -17.75
CA GLU A 68 1.65 -16.09 -18.77
C GLU A 68 1.59 -14.56 -18.87
N SER A 69 0.38 -13.99 -18.79
CA SER A 69 0.15 -12.54 -18.79
C SER A 69 0.74 -11.80 -17.59
N ASN A 70 1.10 -12.51 -16.53
CA ASN A 70 1.67 -11.97 -15.29
C ASN A 70 3.16 -12.34 -15.12
N LYS A 71 3.77 -13.06 -16.07
CA LYS A 71 5.20 -13.39 -16.02
C LYS A 71 6.06 -12.17 -16.36
N ALA A 72 7.24 -12.09 -15.75
CA ALA A 72 8.13 -10.93 -15.87
C ALA A 72 8.62 -10.70 -17.32
N ALA A 73 9.06 -11.75 -18.02
CA ALA A 73 9.61 -11.63 -19.37
C ALA A 73 8.64 -10.98 -20.40
N PRO A 74 7.40 -11.46 -20.59
CA PRO A 74 6.46 -10.84 -21.54
C PRO A 74 6.02 -9.45 -21.09
N LEU A 75 5.88 -9.20 -19.79
CA LEU A 75 5.54 -7.89 -19.26
C LEU A 75 6.65 -6.87 -19.50
N ALA A 76 7.91 -7.26 -19.28
CA ALA A 76 9.06 -6.40 -19.46
C ALA A 76 9.30 -6.09 -20.94
N SER A 77 9.20 -7.09 -21.83
CA SER A 77 9.41 -6.88 -23.27
C SER A 77 8.36 -5.96 -23.88
N ASN A 78 7.07 -6.15 -23.55
CA ASN A 78 6.00 -5.27 -23.99
C ASN A 78 6.19 -3.85 -23.45
N TYR A 79 6.51 -3.71 -22.16
CA TYR A 79 6.72 -2.40 -21.55
C TYR A 79 7.93 -1.68 -22.17
N ALA A 80 9.05 -2.37 -22.38
CA ALA A 80 10.25 -1.81 -23.00
C ALA A 80 9.99 -1.35 -24.45
N ALA A 81 9.24 -2.12 -25.24
CA ALA A 81 8.87 -1.73 -26.61
C ALA A 81 8.05 -0.43 -26.64
N VAL A 82 7.05 -0.29 -25.75
CA VAL A 82 6.25 0.94 -25.64
C VAL A 82 7.05 2.07 -24.98
N TYR A 83 8.03 1.77 -24.12
CA TYR A 83 8.91 2.75 -23.49
C TYR A 83 9.77 3.51 -24.51
N VAL A 84 10.34 2.81 -25.48
CA VAL A 84 11.13 3.44 -26.55
C VAL A 84 10.25 4.34 -27.42
N THR A 85 9.06 3.88 -27.82
CA THR A 85 8.15 4.66 -28.69
C THR A 85 7.53 5.88 -28.00
N ARG A 86 7.41 5.88 -26.66
CA ARG A 86 6.83 6.98 -25.87
C ARG A 86 7.88 7.95 -25.30
N GLY A 87 9.06 8.00 -25.90
CA GLY A 87 10.11 8.97 -25.55
C GLY A 87 10.77 8.68 -24.20
N LYS A 88 10.93 7.39 -23.85
CA LYS A 88 11.63 6.93 -22.64
C LYS A 88 11.07 7.54 -21.34
N SER A 89 9.75 7.61 -21.23
CA SER A 89 9.06 8.10 -20.04
C SER A 89 8.19 7.00 -19.42
N ILE A 90 8.55 6.58 -18.21
CA ILE A 90 7.87 5.51 -17.45
C ILE A 90 6.36 5.77 -17.35
N LEU A 91 5.95 6.96 -16.91
CA LEU A 91 4.54 7.25 -16.71
C LEU A 91 3.76 7.29 -18.04
N ARG A 92 4.33 7.88 -19.10
CA ARG A 92 3.67 7.91 -20.42
C ARG A 92 3.46 6.51 -20.97
N THR A 93 4.43 5.62 -20.79
CA THR A 93 4.34 4.20 -21.17
C THR A 93 3.29 3.46 -20.35
N PHE A 94 3.28 3.68 -19.03
CA PHE A 94 2.26 3.13 -18.15
C PHE A 94 0.84 3.51 -18.61
N PHE A 95 0.58 4.80 -18.84
CA PHE A 95 -0.73 5.23 -19.35
C PHE A 95 -1.04 4.62 -20.71
N ALA A 96 -0.08 4.56 -21.64
CA ALA A 96 -0.31 3.98 -22.96
C ALA A 96 -0.72 2.50 -22.91
N ILE A 97 -0.18 1.72 -21.97
CA ILE A 97 -0.48 0.28 -21.82
C ILE A 97 -1.79 0.06 -21.04
N TYR A 98 -2.00 0.83 -19.96
CA TYR A 98 -3.05 0.52 -18.97
C TYR A 98 -4.29 1.41 -19.06
N TRP A 99 -4.34 2.46 -19.91
CA TRP A 99 -5.43 3.44 -19.89
C TRP A 99 -6.83 2.83 -19.95
N ALA A 100 -7.07 1.83 -20.79
CA ALA A 100 -8.39 1.20 -20.92
C ALA A 100 -8.83 0.50 -19.63
N LYS A 101 -7.90 -0.22 -18.97
CA LYS A 101 -8.15 -0.85 -17.67
C LYS A 101 -8.36 0.21 -16.59
N LEU A 102 -7.59 1.29 -16.62
CA LEU A 102 -7.70 2.39 -15.66
C LEU A 102 -9.04 3.13 -15.76
N VAL A 103 -9.54 3.35 -16.99
CA VAL A 103 -10.88 3.90 -17.22
C VAL A 103 -11.95 2.94 -16.70
N GLY A 104 -11.85 1.64 -17.01
CA GLY A 104 -12.77 0.62 -16.49
C GLY A 104 -12.83 0.60 -14.96
N VAL A 105 -11.67 0.60 -14.29
CA VAL A 105 -11.57 0.72 -12.83
C VAL A 105 -12.16 2.03 -12.35
N GLY A 106 -11.90 3.15 -13.01
CA GLY A 106 -12.45 4.46 -12.66
C GLY A 106 -13.99 4.47 -12.69
N LEU A 107 -14.59 3.84 -13.69
CA LEU A 107 -16.05 3.68 -13.79
C LEU A 107 -16.60 2.77 -12.69
N MET A 108 -15.93 1.64 -12.41
CA MET A 108 -16.29 0.77 -11.28
C MET A 108 -16.23 1.56 -9.97
N GLN A 109 -15.24 2.43 -9.81
CA GLN A 109 -15.07 3.22 -8.61
C GLN A 109 -16.16 4.27 -8.44
N LEU A 110 -16.48 5.03 -9.50
CA LEU A 110 -17.61 5.97 -9.51
C LEU A 110 -18.92 5.27 -9.15
N PHE A 111 -19.14 4.07 -9.72
CA PHE A 111 -20.31 3.27 -9.39
C PHE A 111 -20.33 2.89 -7.90
N THR A 112 -19.23 2.42 -7.33
CA THR A 112 -19.17 2.08 -5.91
C THR A 112 -19.40 3.28 -4.99
N VAL A 113 -18.90 4.46 -5.37
CA VAL A 113 -19.17 5.72 -4.65
C VAL A 113 -20.66 6.06 -4.71
N ALA A 114 -21.30 5.93 -5.87
CA ALA A 114 -22.73 6.15 -6.00
C ALA A 114 -23.55 5.18 -5.14
N CYS A 115 -23.18 3.89 -5.11
CA CYS A 115 -23.81 2.89 -4.24
C CYS A 115 -23.64 3.22 -2.75
N ASP A 116 -22.44 3.65 -2.34
CA ASP A 116 -22.17 4.01 -0.95
C ASP A 116 -22.99 5.23 -0.50
N LEU A 117 -23.25 6.17 -1.42
CA LEU A 117 -24.05 7.36 -1.15
C LEU A 117 -25.56 7.11 -1.23
N TYR A 118 -26.02 6.06 -1.94
CA TYR A 118 -27.44 5.72 -2.05
C TYR A 118 -28.13 5.55 -0.69
N GLY A 119 -27.46 4.88 0.26
CA GLY A 119 -28.00 4.67 1.61
C GLY A 119 -28.21 6.00 2.37
N PRO A 120 -27.15 6.76 2.65
CA PRO A 120 -27.24 8.02 3.38
C PRO A 120 -28.11 9.09 2.69
N ALA A 121 -28.00 9.20 1.36
CA ALA A 121 -28.61 10.29 0.60
C ALA A 121 -30.10 10.07 0.30
N TYR A 122 -30.53 8.82 0.11
CA TYR A 122 -31.89 8.52 -0.35
C TYR A 122 -32.65 7.61 0.61
N VAL A 123 -32.12 6.41 0.89
CA VAL A 123 -32.87 5.38 1.63
C VAL A 123 -33.11 5.79 3.07
N LEU A 124 -32.07 6.29 3.75
CA LEU A 124 -32.14 6.56 5.18
C LEU A 124 -33.21 7.60 5.51
N GLN A 125 -33.30 8.68 4.72
CA GLN A 125 -34.35 9.69 4.89
C GLN A 125 -35.75 9.10 4.73
N LYS A 126 -35.97 8.31 3.67
CA LYS A 126 -37.27 7.72 3.36
C LYS A 126 -37.70 6.69 4.40
N VAL A 127 -36.78 5.84 4.87
CA VAL A 127 -37.06 4.84 5.90
C VAL A 127 -37.38 5.51 7.23
N VAL A 128 -36.59 6.49 7.66
CA VAL A 128 -36.85 7.24 8.91
C VAL A 128 -38.21 7.94 8.84
N ARG A 129 -38.52 8.59 7.70
CA ARG A 129 -39.81 9.26 7.51
C ARG A 129 -40.98 8.28 7.53
N ALA A 130 -40.83 7.10 6.91
CA ALA A 130 -41.89 6.08 6.88
C ALA A 130 -42.20 5.54 8.29
N VAL A 131 -41.18 5.35 9.13
CA VAL A 131 -41.34 4.89 10.53
C VAL A 131 -42.03 5.94 11.40
N GLN A 132 -41.93 7.22 11.06
CA GLN A 132 -42.57 8.31 11.81
C GLN A 132 -44.02 8.58 11.41
N GLN A 133 -44.51 7.98 10.31
CA GLN A 133 -45.88 8.19 9.87
C GLN A 133 -46.88 7.37 10.71
N PRO A 134 -48.10 7.89 10.96
CA PRO A 134 -49.12 7.17 11.72
C PRO A 134 -49.56 5.86 11.07
N VAL A 135 -49.51 5.81 9.73
CA VAL A 135 -49.79 4.62 8.93
C VAL A 135 -48.49 4.14 8.33
N PHE A 136 -48.00 3.01 8.82
CA PHE A 136 -46.75 2.42 8.37
C PHE A 136 -46.98 1.57 7.12
N ASP A 137 -46.45 2.00 5.97
CA ASP A 137 -46.37 1.16 4.78
C ASP A 137 -45.17 0.20 4.90
N ALA A 138 -45.47 -0.99 5.42
CA ALA A 138 -44.48 -2.05 5.58
C ALA A 138 -43.91 -2.53 4.24
N THR A 139 -44.70 -2.50 3.17
CA THR A 139 -44.26 -3.03 1.86
C THR A 139 -43.27 -2.11 1.18
N ALA A 140 -43.58 -0.81 1.11
CA ALA A 140 -42.67 0.17 0.52
C ALA A 140 -41.37 0.31 1.33
N THR A 141 -41.47 0.31 2.67
CA THR A 141 -40.29 0.42 3.55
C THR A 141 -39.40 -0.82 3.43
N SER A 142 -39.98 -2.02 3.40
CA SER A 142 -39.21 -3.26 3.23
C SER A 142 -38.52 -3.32 1.87
N LEU A 143 -39.18 -2.84 0.81
CA LEU A 143 -38.58 -2.78 -0.52
C LEU A 143 -37.38 -1.83 -0.58
N LEU A 144 -37.43 -0.69 0.11
CA LEU A 144 -36.29 0.23 0.24
C LEU A 144 -35.12 -0.36 1.03
N VAL A 145 -35.41 -1.12 2.09
CA VAL A 145 -34.36 -1.81 2.87
C VAL A 145 -33.73 -2.94 2.04
N LEU A 146 -34.53 -3.71 1.30
CA LEU A 146 -34.04 -4.76 0.40
C LEU A 146 -33.24 -4.17 -0.77
N SER A 147 -33.66 -3.03 -1.34
CA SER A 147 -32.89 -2.36 -2.39
C SER A 147 -31.54 -1.87 -1.87
N LEU A 148 -31.49 -1.32 -0.66
CA LEU A 148 -30.25 -0.93 0.00
C LEU A 148 -29.33 -2.13 0.19
N TYR A 149 -29.84 -3.23 0.73
CA TYR A 149 -29.06 -4.46 0.89
C TYR A 149 -28.49 -4.96 -0.45
N GLY A 150 -29.33 -5.06 -1.48
CA GLY A 150 -28.91 -5.50 -2.82
C GLY A 150 -27.83 -4.60 -3.43
N ILE A 151 -27.99 -3.28 -3.32
CA ILE A 151 -27.00 -2.31 -3.81
C ILE A 151 -25.69 -2.42 -3.03
N GLN A 152 -25.73 -2.65 -1.72
CA GLN A 152 -24.51 -2.80 -0.92
C GLN A 152 -23.77 -4.11 -1.19
N VAL A 153 -24.49 -5.21 -1.45
CA VAL A 153 -23.88 -6.47 -1.91
C VAL A 153 -23.21 -6.28 -3.26
N LEU A 154 -23.87 -5.59 -4.19
CA LEU A 154 -23.30 -5.27 -5.51
C LEU A 154 -22.08 -4.35 -5.39
N SER A 155 -22.14 -3.32 -4.54
CA SER A 155 -21.01 -2.43 -4.24
C SER A 155 -19.82 -3.21 -3.68
N ALA A 156 -20.04 -4.10 -2.71
CA ALA A 156 -18.99 -4.94 -2.13
C ALA A 156 -18.35 -5.86 -3.17
N PHE A 157 -19.17 -6.48 -4.03
CA PHE A 157 -18.70 -7.31 -5.13
C PHE A 157 -17.83 -6.51 -6.11
N THR A 158 -18.30 -5.34 -6.56
CA THR A 158 -17.55 -4.48 -7.47
C THR A 158 -16.25 -3.97 -6.83
N LYS A 159 -16.25 -3.61 -5.55
CA LYS A 159 -15.04 -3.19 -4.81
C LYS A 159 -13.98 -4.28 -4.76
N ALA A 160 -14.39 -5.54 -4.55
CA ALA A 160 -13.47 -6.67 -4.53
C ALA A 160 -12.75 -6.85 -5.88
N HIS A 161 -13.51 -6.84 -6.98
CA HIS A 161 -12.94 -6.92 -8.34
C HIS A 161 -12.09 -5.71 -8.70
N MET A 162 -12.55 -4.51 -8.37
CA MET A 162 -11.81 -3.27 -8.58
C MET A 162 -10.47 -3.30 -7.85
N LYS A 163 -10.45 -3.74 -6.58
CA LYS A 163 -9.22 -3.87 -5.80
C LYS A 163 -8.28 -4.89 -6.42
N PHE A 164 -8.78 -6.06 -6.80
CA PHE A 164 -7.97 -7.09 -7.45
C PHE A 164 -7.31 -6.57 -8.74
N ILE A 165 -8.07 -5.89 -9.60
CA ILE A 165 -7.54 -5.33 -10.85
C ILE A 165 -6.48 -4.26 -10.58
N ASN A 166 -6.71 -3.35 -9.62
CA ASN A 166 -5.74 -2.32 -9.23
C ASN A 166 -4.43 -2.92 -8.72
N ASP A 167 -4.53 -3.90 -7.83
CA ASP A 167 -3.36 -4.57 -7.25
C ASP A 167 -2.56 -5.32 -8.35
N VAL A 168 -3.25 -5.99 -9.28
CA VAL A 168 -2.61 -6.65 -10.44
C VAL A 168 -1.89 -5.64 -11.34
N ILE A 169 -2.52 -4.50 -11.68
CA ILE A 169 -1.88 -3.45 -12.50
C ILE A 169 -0.60 -2.94 -11.82
N GLY A 170 -0.65 -2.69 -10.52
CA GLY A 170 0.52 -2.27 -9.74
C GLY A 170 1.64 -3.30 -9.80
N ILE A 171 1.34 -4.57 -9.53
CA ILE A 171 2.33 -5.66 -9.54
C ILE A 171 2.94 -5.85 -10.93
N GLN A 172 2.13 -5.80 -11.99
CA GLN A 172 2.62 -5.93 -13.36
C GLN A 172 3.61 -4.81 -13.71
N LEU A 173 3.27 -3.55 -13.40
CA LEU A 173 4.18 -2.41 -13.60
C LEU A 173 5.48 -2.59 -12.82
N ALA A 174 5.39 -3.00 -11.55
CA ALA A 174 6.55 -3.21 -10.70
C ALA A 174 7.46 -4.32 -11.25
N SER A 175 6.88 -5.39 -11.78
CA SER A 175 7.58 -6.50 -12.43
C SER A 175 8.35 -6.01 -13.67
N SER A 176 7.68 -5.29 -14.58
CA SER A 176 8.31 -4.70 -15.78
C SER A 176 9.48 -3.79 -15.42
N LEU A 177 9.29 -2.89 -14.45
CA LEU A 177 10.35 -1.95 -14.03
C LEU A 177 11.53 -2.67 -13.38
N ARG A 178 11.29 -3.71 -12.59
CA ARG A 178 12.36 -4.54 -12.00
C ARG A 178 13.19 -5.22 -13.07
N SER A 179 12.54 -5.84 -14.05
CA SER A 179 13.23 -6.49 -15.17
C SER A 179 14.05 -5.50 -15.98
N MET A 180 13.47 -4.37 -16.37
CA MET A 180 14.19 -3.34 -17.13
C MET A 180 15.38 -2.76 -16.35
N LEU A 181 15.19 -2.50 -15.05
CA LEU A 181 16.27 -1.97 -14.21
C LEU A 181 17.38 -3.00 -14.00
N PHE A 182 17.02 -4.28 -13.85
CA PHE A 182 17.99 -5.37 -13.73
C PHE A 182 18.79 -5.55 -15.02
N GLU A 183 18.12 -5.60 -16.18
CA GLU A 183 18.80 -5.64 -17.48
C GLU A 183 19.70 -4.43 -17.71
N LYS A 184 19.23 -3.24 -17.34
CA LYS A 184 20.04 -2.01 -17.43
C LYS A 184 21.28 -2.12 -16.56
N ALA A 185 21.14 -2.53 -15.30
CA ALA A 185 22.24 -2.66 -14.35
C ALA A 185 23.35 -3.61 -14.85
N LEU A 186 22.97 -4.69 -15.55
CA LEU A 186 23.93 -5.62 -16.16
C LEU A 186 24.70 -4.99 -17.33
N LYS A 187 24.10 -4.04 -18.05
CA LYS A 187 24.67 -3.41 -19.24
C LYS A 187 25.41 -2.09 -18.98
N LEU A 188 25.35 -1.53 -17.76
CA LEU A 188 26.04 -0.27 -17.44
C LEU A 188 27.56 -0.39 -17.64
N ASN A 189 28.16 0.64 -18.23
CA ASN A 189 29.63 0.75 -18.35
C ASN A 189 30.30 1.06 -16.99
N ALA A 190 31.63 0.99 -16.95
CA ALA A 190 32.40 1.21 -15.72
C ALA A 190 32.17 2.61 -15.11
N LYS A 191 32.07 3.65 -15.95
CA LYS A 191 31.80 5.03 -15.53
C LYS A 191 30.45 5.16 -14.82
N SER A 192 29.38 4.63 -15.40
CA SER A 192 28.04 4.67 -14.82
C SER A 192 27.92 3.81 -13.56
N LYS A 193 28.61 2.66 -13.49
CA LYS A 193 28.70 1.85 -12.26
C LYS A 193 29.44 2.57 -11.12
N LYS A 194 30.37 3.47 -11.45
CA LYS A 194 31.04 4.32 -10.45
C LYS A 194 30.13 5.46 -9.97
N GLU A 195 29.26 5.98 -10.83
CA GLU A 195 28.28 7.02 -10.47
C GLU A 195 27.11 6.48 -9.64
N LYS A 196 26.66 5.25 -9.92
CA LYS A 196 25.58 4.57 -9.17
C LYS A 196 26.06 3.26 -8.60
N SER A 197 26.16 3.23 -7.28
CA SER A 197 26.58 2.03 -6.55
C SER A 197 25.54 0.92 -6.68
N THR A 198 25.96 -0.32 -6.45
CA THR A 198 25.05 -1.47 -6.33
C THR A 198 23.98 -1.24 -5.24
N GLY A 199 24.34 -0.52 -4.16
CA GLY A 199 23.40 -0.14 -3.11
C GLY A 199 22.31 0.82 -3.59
N ASP A 200 22.66 1.79 -4.44
CA ASP A 200 21.70 2.71 -5.05
C ASP A 200 20.70 1.96 -5.93
N ILE A 201 21.19 1.05 -6.77
CA ILE A 201 20.34 0.22 -7.65
C ILE A 201 19.45 -0.72 -6.81
N ALA A 202 19.98 -1.30 -5.72
CA ALA A 202 19.20 -2.14 -4.82
C ALA A 202 18.07 -1.34 -4.13
N ASN A 203 18.32 -0.09 -3.75
CA ASN A 203 17.30 0.80 -3.21
C ASN A 203 16.23 1.15 -4.25
N LEU A 204 16.62 1.33 -5.52
CA LEU A 204 15.65 1.52 -6.60
C LEU A 204 14.76 0.28 -6.76
N PHE A 205 15.34 -0.92 -6.68
CA PHE A 205 14.64 -2.19 -6.86
C PHE A 205 13.61 -2.48 -5.76
N SER A 206 13.90 -2.03 -4.54
CA SER A 206 13.04 -2.20 -3.36
C SER A 206 12.10 -1.01 -3.20
N THR A 207 12.57 0.11 -2.66
CA THR A 207 11.75 1.24 -2.22
C THR A 207 11.11 1.99 -3.37
N ASP A 208 11.90 2.40 -4.37
CA ASP A 208 11.39 3.25 -5.47
C ASP A 208 10.32 2.53 -6.31
N ILE A 209 10.56 1.27 -6.66
CA ILE A 209 9.58 0.49 -7.42
C ILE A 209 8.31 0.22 -6.60
N ILE A 210 8.42 0.00 -5.28
CA ILE A 210 7.23 -0.13 -4.41
C ILE A 210 6.41 1.17 -4.40
N ASN A 211 7.04 2.34 -4.36
CA ASN A 211 6.33 3.61 -4.43
C ASN A 211 5.56 3.75 -5.76
N VAL A 212 6.20 3.37 -6.88
CA VAL A 212 5.55 3.40 -8.20
C VAL A 212 4.41 2.38 -8.30
N MET A 213 4.58 1.19 -7.73
CA MET A 213 3.54 0.15 -7.62
C MET A 213 2.33 0.67 -6.85
N GLN A 214 2.55 1.28 -5.69
CA GLN A 214 1.47 1.81 -4.85
C GLN A 214 0.73 2.94 -5.55
N PHE A 215 1.43 3.83 -6.26
CA PHE A 215 0.81 4.85 -7.09
C PHE A 215 -0.06 4.22 -8.19
N ALA A 216 0.45 3.24 -8.93
CA ALA A 216 -0.32 2.58 -9.99
C ALA A 216 -1.61 1.93 -9.47
N ALA A 217 -1.58 1.33 -8.26
CA ALA A 217 -2.75 0.74 -7.61
C ALA A 217 -3.74 1.77 -7.04
N SER A 218 -3.31 3.02 -6.81
CA SER A 218 -4.12 4.08 -6.16
C SER A 218 -4.42 5.28 -7.05
N MET A 219 -3.94 5.32 -8.28
CA MET A 219 -3.97 6.50 -9.13
C MET A 219 -5.39 7.06 -9.36
N ASN A 220 -6.40 6.20 -9.53
CA ASN A 220 -7.78 6.65 -9.73
C ASN A 220 -8.34 7.40 -8.50
N LEU A 221 -7.80 7.18 -7.30
CA LEU A 221 -8.21 7.93 -6.11
C LEU A 221 -7.85 9.42 -6.21
N ILE A 222 -6.86 9.82 -7.01
CA ILE A 222 -6.42 11.22 -7.14
C ILE A 222 -7.57 12.12 -7.57
N TRP A 223 -8.42 11.65 -8.49
CA TRP A 223 -9.54 12.43 -9.02
C TRP A 223 -10.89 11.98 -8.45
N ILE A 224 -11.05 10.70 -8.11
CA ILE A 224 -12.28 10.19 -7.49
C ILE A 224 -12.52 10.81 -6.11
N VAL A 225 -11.49 10.91 -5.27
CA VAL A 225 -11.66 11.42 -3.90
C VAL A 225 -12.14 12.87 -3.89
N PRO A 226 -11.56 13.81 -4.67
CA PRO A 226 -12.11 15.15 -4.83
C PRO A 226 -13.56 15.18 -5.33
N VAL A 227 -13.90 14.35 -6.34
CA VAL A 227 -15.28 14.25 -6.86
C VAL A 227 -16.23 13.77 -5.76
N GLN A 228 -15.85 12.75 -5.00
CA GLN A 228 -16.64 12.24 -3.88
C GLN A 228 -16.87 13.32 -2.81
N ILE A 229 -15.83 14.08 -2.43
CA ILE A 229 -15.96 15.18 -1.48
C ILE A 229 -16.94 16.23 -2.01
N GLY A 230 -16.82 16.61 -3.28
CA GLY A 230 -17.71 17.59 -3.91
C GLY A 230 -19.18 17.13 -3.91
N VAL A 231 -19.44 15.87 -4.28
CA VAL A 231 -20.79 15.29 -4.27
C VAL A 231 -21.36 15.24 -2.84
N VAL A 232 -20.57 14.82 -1.86
CA VAL A 232 -21.04 14.75 -0.47
C VAL A 232 -21.31 16.13 0.11
N LEU A 233 -20.45 17.13 -0.16
CA LEU A 233 -20.69 18.52 0.24
C LEU A 233 -21.95 19.09 -0.39
N PHE A 234 -22.18 18.79 -1.67
CA PHE A 234 -23.41 19.18 -2.36
C PHE A 234 -24.66 18.56 -1.72
N LEU A 235 -24.63 17.25 -1.45
CA LEU A 235 -25.73 16.57 -0.76
C LEU A 235 -25.97 17.13 0.65
N LEU A 236 -24.91 17.40 1.41
CA LEU A 236 -25.01 18.04 2.72
C LEU A 236 -25.61 19.44 2.63
N TYR A 237 -25.23 20.23 1.64
CA TYR A 237 -25.84 21.54 1.39
C TYR A 237 -27.34 21.44 1.10
N LEU A 238 -27.79 20.41 0.36
CA LEU A 238 -29.21 20.18 0.14
C LEU A 238 -29.97 19.80 1.44
N LEU A 239 -29.31 19.12 2.37
CA LEU A 239 -29.93 18.67 3.62
C LEU A 239 -29.98 19.77 4.70
N VAL A 240 -28.87 20.48 4.89
CA VAL A 240 -28.69 21.40 6.02
C VAL A 240 -28.41 22.85 5.58
N GLY A 241 -28.53 23.16 4.29
CA GLY A 241 -28.33 24.50 3.75
C GLY A 241 -26.93 25.05 4.00
N TRP A 242 -26.83 26.35 4.29
CA TRP A 242 -25.54 27.03 4.49
C TRP A 242 -24.81 26.65 5.79
N SER A 243 -25.47 25.96 6.73
CA SER A 243 -24.84 25.48 7.97
C SER A 243 -23.62 24.57 7.72
N ILE A 244 -23.57 23.90 6.56
CA ILE A 244 -22.43 23.08 6.15
C ILE A 244 -21.12 23.89 6.08
N PHE A 245 -21.20 25.18 5.72
CA PHE A 245 -20.01 26.04 5.63
C PHE A 245 -19.46 26.39 7.01
N VAL A 246 -20.31 26.48 8.04
CA VAL A 246 -19.87 26.61 9.44
C VAL A 246 -19.18 25.31 9.88
N GLY A 247 -19.75 24.16 9.55
CA GLY A 247 -19.11 22.87 9.79
C GLY A 247 -17.73 22.77 9.12
N LEU A 248 -17.63 23.22 7.87
CA LEU A 248 -16.37 23.24 7.12
C LEU A 248 -15.34 24.17 7.76
N ALA A 249 -15.75 25.36 8.23
CA ALA A 249 -14.87 26.26 8.97
C ALA A 249 -14.32 25.61 10.25
N VAL A 250 -15.17 24.90 11.01
CA VAL A 250 -14.76 24.13 12.19
C VAL A 250 -13.77 23.01 11.82
N VAL A 251 -14.02 22.28 10.72
CA VAL A 251 -13.07 21.28 10.19
C VAL A 251 -11.72 21.92 9.90
N PHE A 252 -11.67 23.07 9.22
CA PHE A 252 -10.42 23.76 8.92
C PHE A 252 -9.63 24.17 10.18
N VAL A 253 -10.33 24.71 11.18
CA VAL A 253 -9.70 25.08 12.47
C VAL A 253 -9.13 23.85 13.17
N ILE A 254 -9.88 22.75 13.22
CA ILE A 254 -9.43 21.52 13.87
C ILE A 254 -8.27 20.88 13.09
N LEU A 255 -8.30 20.90 11.75
CA LEU A 255 -7.18 20.42 10.93
C LEU A 255 -5.91 21.23 11.16
N ALA A 256 -6.01 22.56 11.29
CA ALA A 256 -4.88 23.42 11.62
C ALA A 256 -4.32 23.09 13.02
N LEU A 257 -5.19 22.89 14.02
CA LEU A 257 -4.77 22.46 15.36
C LEU A 257 -4.07 21.10 15.32
N ASN A 258 -4.63 20.13 14.60
CA ASN A 258 -4.03 18.81 14.41
C ASN A 258 -2.66 18.91 13.75
N ALA A 259 -2.47 19.81 12.77
CA ALA A 259 -1.18 20.03 12.13
C ALA A 259 -0.13 20.56 13.12
N VAL A 260 -0.50 21.51 13.99
CA VAL A 260 0.41 22.02 15.04
C VAL A 260 0.80 20.91 16.01
N VAL A 261 -0.16 20.12 16.51
CA VAL A 261 0.11 19.00 17.42
C VAL A 261 0.97 17.94 16.73
N ALA A 262 0.75 17.66 15.45
CA ALA A 262 1.54 16.71 14.67
C ALA A 262 3.01 17.16 14.53
N VAL A 263 3.30 18.46 14.38
CA VAL A 263 4.68 18.97 14.36
C VAL A 263 5.37 18.76 15.72
N VAL A 264 4.67 19.00 16.83
CA VAL A 264 5.21 18.75 18.17
C VAL A 264 5.45 17.25 18.39
N LEU A 265 4.50 16.41 17.97
CA LEU A 265 4.62 14.96 18.02
C LEU A 265 5.85 14.46 17.25
N GLY A 266 6.11 15.01 16.06
CA GLY A 266 7.28 14.69 15.26
C GLY A 266 8.60 15.01 15.97
N LYS A 267 8.69 16.16 16.65
CA LYS A 267 9.87 16.51 17.46
C LYS A 267 10.10 15.51 18.61
N GLU A 268 9.05 15.14 19.33
CA GLU A 268 9.16 14.14 20.40
C GLU A 268 9.49 12.74 19.87
N GLN A 269 9.03 12.41 18.65
CA GLN A 269 9.42 11.19 17.96
C GLN A 269 10.93 11.16 17.65
N ASP A 270 11.50 12.28 17.23
CA ASP A 270 12.96 12.39 17.02
C ASP A 270 13.73 12.20 18.32
N HIS A 271 13.26 12.77 19.44
CA HIS A 271 13.86 12.56 20.76
C HIS A 271 13.80 11.09 21.19
N LEU A 272 12.65 10.43 20.98
CA LEU A 272 12.49 9.00 21.23
C LEU A 272 13.47 8.17 20.40
N PHE A 273 13.62 8.47 19.11
CA PHE A 273 14.54 7.76 18.24
C PHE A 273 16.00 7.94 18.67
N LYS A 274 16.41 9.16 19.04
CA LYS A 274 17.76 9.39 19.61
C LYS A 274 18.01 8.58 20.89
N ALA A 275 17.04 8.52 21.81
CA ALA A 275 17.17 7.73 23.04
C ALA A 275 17.28 6.23 22.74
N LYS A 276 16.46 5.73 21.80
CA LYS A 276 16.50 4.35 21.32
C LYS A 276 17.83 4.00 20.65
N ASP A 277 18.35 4.88 19.79
CA ASP A 277 19.60 4.67 19.08
C ASP A 277 20.79 4.64 20.05
N ASN A 278 20.82 5.56 21.02
CA ASN A 278 21.83 5.56 22.08
C ASN A 278 21.85 4.24 22.86
N ARG A 279 20.67 3.72 23.23
CA ARG A 279 20.58 2.40 23.88
C ARG A 279 21.05 1.28 22.96
N MET A 280 20.60 1.27 21.71
CA MET A 280 20.92 0.22 20.76
C MET A 280 22.42 0.19 20.42
N LYS A 281 23.07 1.35 20.38
CA LYS A 281 24.52 1.46 20.23
C LYS A 281 25.26 0.70 21.34
N VAL A 282 24.88 0.94 22.60
CA VAL A 282 25.51 0.23 23.74
C VAL A 282 25.19 -1.27 23.73
N VAL A 283 23.97 -1.66 23.33
CA VAL A 283 23.63 -3.09 23.15
C VAL A 283 24.57 -3.73 22.13
N ASN A 284 24.79 -3.10 20.97
CA ASN A 284 25.68 -3.61 19.94
C ASN A 284 27.14 -3.70 20.42
N GLU A 285 27.62 -2.70 21.17
CA GLU A 285 28.96 -2.73 21.80
C GLU A 285 29.11 -3.89 22.79
N VAL A 286 28.08 -4.14 23.62
CA VAL A 286 28.07 -5.25 24.60
C VAL A 286 28.12 -6.61 23.91
N PHE A 287 27.29 -6.85 22.90
CA PHE A 287 27.31 -8.12 22.17
C PHE A 287 28.58 -8.29 21.33
N GLY A 288 29.12 -7.21 20.77
CA GLY A 288 30.39 -7.23 20.04
C GLY A 288 31.58 -7.59 20.92
N ALA A 289 31.55 -7.23 22.21
CA ALA A 289 32.62 -7.50 23.18
C ALA A 289 32.24 -8.52 24.26
N ILE A 290 31.25 -9.39 24.01
CA ILE A 290 30.62 -10.23 25.04
C ILE A 290 31.61 -11.16 25.76
N GLN A 291 32.62 -11.67 25.05
CA GLN A 291 33.65 -12.55 25.63
C GLN A 291 34.48 -11.81 26.68
N ILE A 292 34.89 -10.56 26.40
CA ILE A 292 35.67 -9.73 27.34
C ILE A 292 34.82 -9.38 28.56
N ILE A 293 33.55 -9.03 28.35
CA ILE A 293 32.62 -8.69 29.43
C ILE A 293 32.41 -9.89 30.36
N LYS A 294 32.22 -11.09 29.80
CA LYS A 294 32.08 -12.36 30.55
C LYS A 294 33.35 -12.72 31.30
N PHE A 295 34.52 -12.61 30.65
CA PHE A 295 35.81 -12.92 31.26
C PHE A 295 36.10 -12.03 32.49
N ASN A 296 35.65 -10.78 32.46
CA ASN A 296 35.86 -9.81 33.54
C ASN A 296 34.68 -9.69 34.52
N ALA A 297 33.62 -10.50 34.37
CA ALA A 297 32.40 -10.42 35.16
C ALA A 297 31.77 -9.01 35.23
N TRP A 298 31.74 -8.29 34.09
CA TRP A 298 31.23 -6.90 34.00
C TRP A 298 29.74 -6.79 33.67
N GLU A 299 28.99 -7.90 33.66
CA GLU A 299 27.59 -7.93 33.22
C GLU A 299 26.71 -6.95 34.00
N GLU A 300 26.82 -6.94 35.32
CA GLU A 300 26.02 -6.05 36.19
C GLU A 300 26.27 -4.57 35.90
N LYS A 301 27.52 -4.19 35.58
CA LYS A 301 27.86 -2.80 35.24
C LYS A 301 27.22 -2.37 33.93
N PHE A 302 27.27 -3.23 32.90
CA PHE A 302 26.63 -2.94 31.61
C PHE A 302 25.11 -3.01 31.70
N LEU A 303 24.56 -3.92 32.51
CA LEU A 303 23.14 -4.01 32.80
C LEU A 303 22.62 -2.72 33.45
N ALA A 304 23.33 -2.20 34.45
CA ALA A 304 22.98 -0.93 35.09
C ALA A 304 22.99 0.24 34.09
N LYS A 305 24.03 0.36 33.26
CA LYS A 305 24.13 1.38 32.20
C LYS A 305 22.98 1.27 31.18
N LEU A 306 22.66 0.06 30.73
CA LEU A 306 21.55 -0.17 29.80
C LEU A 306 20.20 0.16 30.43
N THR A 307 20.05 -0.09 31.73
CA THR A 307 18.83 0.24 32.48
C THR A 307 18.64 1.74 32.61
N GLU A 308 19.71 2.50 32.88
CA GLU A 308 19.67 3.97 32.88
C GLU A 308 19.23 4.54 31.52
N LEU A 309 19.82 4.06 30.42
CA LEU A 309 19.41 4.45 29.07
C LEU A 309 17.96 4.07 28.77
N ARG A 310 17.51 2.91 29.27
CA ARG A 310 16.12 2.47 29.13
C ARG A 310 15.16 3.38 29.88
N LEU A 311 15.51 3.90 31.05
CA LEU A 311 14.67 4.86 31.77
C LEU A 311 14.51 6.17 30.98
N VAL A 312 15.59 6.69 30.38
CA VAL A 312 15.54 7.86 29.50
C VAL A 312 14.65 7.61 28.28
N GLU A 313 14.77 6.43 27.66
CA GLU A 313 13.88 6.00 26.57
C GLU A 313 12.42 5.95 27.02
N ILE A 314 12.10 5.35 28.18
CA ILE A 314 10.73 5.25 28.71
C ILE A 314 10.12 6.63 28.97
N VAL A 315 10.88 7.57 29.53
CA VAL A 315 10.39 8.95 29.73
C VAL A 315 10.07 9.61 28.38
N SER A 316 10.91 9.37 27.37
CA SER A 316 10.69 9.87 26.00
C SER A 316 9.46 9.23 25.34
N ILE A 317 9.26 7.91 25.54
CA ILE A 317 8.04 7.20 25.11
C ILE A 317 6.81 7.84 25.74
N TRP A 318 6.85 8.11 27.05
CA TRP A 318 5.70 8.66 27.77
C TRP A 318 5.33 10.07 27.25
N LYS A 319 6.33 10.92 27.00
CA LYS A 319 6.12 12.24 26.38
C LYS A 319 5.50 12.12 24.99
N TYR A 320 6.05 11.26 24.13
CA TYR A 320 5.51 10.99 22.80
C TYR A 320 4.05 10.50 22.88
N MET A 321 3.77 9.51 23.74
CA MET A 321 2.43 8.94 23.88
C MET A 321 1.41 9.96 24.39
N ARG A 322 1.80 10.91 25.23
CA ARG A 322 0.90 11.99 25.69
C ARG A 322 0.44 12.87 24.53
N TYR A 323 1.35 13.30 23.65
CA TYR A 323 0.97 14.10 22.47
C TYR A 323 0.21 13.27 21.45
N TYR A 324 0.57 11.99 21.28
CA TYR A 324 -0.16 11.07 20.44
C TYR A 324 -1.60 10.89 20.91
N LEU A 325 -1.82 10.73 22.22
CA LEU A 325 -3.16 10.63 22.80
C LEU A 325 -3.97 11.89 22.49
N VAL A 326 -3.40 13.08 22.69
CA VAL A 326 -4.06 14.36 22.36
C VAL A 326 -4.48 14.40 20.89
N LEU A 327 -3.56 14.08 19.97
CA LEU A 327 -3.84 14.05 18.53
C LEU A 327 -4.98 13.08 18.17
N VAL A 328 -4.93 11.86 18.72
CA VAL A 328 -5.93 10.82 18.49
C VAL A 328 -7.30 11.25 19.05
N THR A 329 -7.34 11.81 20.26
CA THR A 329 -8.58 12.34 20.85
C THR A 329 -9.18 13.43 19.96
N PHE A 330 -8.40 14.42 19.50
CA PHE A 330 -8.90 15.43 18.58
C PHE A 330 -9.44 14.81 17.29
N LEU A 331 -8.73 13.85 16.69
CA LEU A 331 -9.17 13.18 15.47
C LEU A 331 -10.53 12.48 15.62
N PHE A 332 -10.76 11.77 16.73
CA PHE A 332 -12.01 11.05 16.98
C PHE A 332 -13.14 11.96 17.47
N THR A 333 -12.83 13.09 18.12
CA THR A 333 -13.82 14.07 18.58
C THR A 333 -14.21 15.07 17.48
N THR A 334 -13.38 15.24 16.43
CA THR A 334 -13.64 16.16 15.30
C THR A 334 -15.04 15.98 14.70
N PRO A 335 -15.50 14.75 14.34
CA PRO A 335 -16.82 14.58 13.73
C PRO A 335 -17.97 15.03 14.63
N VAL A 336 -17.81 14.83 15.95
CA VAL A 336 -18.82 15.21 16.94
C VAL A 336 -18.92 16.74 17.02
N LEU A 337 -17.79 17.43 17.15
CA LEU A 337 -17.75 18.90 17.21
C LEU A 337 -18.31 19.55 15.95
N VAL A 338 -17.95 19.02 14.78
CA VAL A 338 -18.44 19.52 13.50
C VAL A 338 -19.95 19.30 13.36
N THR A 339 -20.43 18.13 13.74
CA THR A 339 -21.87 17.82 13.71
C THR A 339 -22.65 18.76 14.64
N ILE A 340 -22.16 18.98 15.86
CA ILE A 340 -22.77 19.92 16.82
C ILE A 340 -22.82 21.32 16.22
N ALA A 341 -21.74 21.81 15.61
CA ALA A 341 -21.70 23.14 15.00
C ALA A 341 -22.70 23.29 13.84
N ILE A 342 -22.80 22.27 12.98
CA ILE A 342 -23.77 22.24 11.88
C ILE A 342 -25.20 22.29 12.42
N PHE A 343 -25.55 21.39 13.34
CA PHE A 343 -26.92 21.30 13.87
C PHE A 343 -27.29 22.50 14.74
N ALA A 344 -26.35 23.04 15.53
CA ALA A 344 -26.58 24.26 16.29
C ALA A 344 -26.86 25.44 15.35
N THR A 345 -26.10 25.58 14.26
CA THR A 345 -26.34 26.61 13.24
C THR A 345 -27.71 26.42 12.57
N PHE A 346 -28.02 25.18 12.17
CA PHE A 346 -29.28 24.85 11.50
C PHE A 346 -30.50 25.11 12.39
N ALA A 347 -30.44 24.72 13.66
CA ALA A 347 -31.55 24.88 14.60
C ALA A 347 -31.66 26.30 15.16
N LEU A 348 -30.56 26.90 15.62
CA LEU A 348 -30.58 28.17 16.37
C LEU A 348 -30.42 29.41 15.49
N TRP A 349 -29.62 29.35 14.43
CA TRP A 349 -29.40 30.50 13.54
C TRP A 349 -30.32 30.50 12.33
N MET A 350 -30.57 29.33 11.72
CA MET A 350 -31.47 29.23 10.57
C MET A 350 -32.94 29.06 10.99
N ASN A 351 -33.22 28.87 12.29
CA ASN A 351 -34.55 28.60 12.84
C ASN A 351 -35.27 27.45 12.11
N GLN A 352 -34.53 26.42 11.68
CA GLN A 352 -35.08 25.25 11.02
C GLN A 352 -35.30 24.11 12.02
N THR A 353 -36.33 23.31 11.79
CA THR A 353 -36.62 22.15 12.64
C THR A 353 -35.65 21.01 12.32
N LEU A 354 -34.88 20.59 13.32
CA LEU A 354 -33.98 19.46 13.20
C LEU A 354 -34.76 18.14 13.29
N THR A 355 -35.16 17.60 12.14
CA THR A 355 -35.87 16.31 12.07
C THR A 355 -34.90 15.13 12.18
N VAL A 356 -35.40 13.99 12.65
CA VAL A 356 -34.60 12.77 12.85
C VAL A 356 -33.98 12.29 11.53
N GLU A 357 -34.71 12.41 10.43
CA GLU A 357 -34.24 12.12 9.07
C GLU A 357 -33.03 13.00 8.66
N ILE A 358 -33.05 14.30 8.96
CA ILE A 358 -31.94 15.21 8.67
C ILE A 358 -30.72 14.83 9.50
N VAL A 359 -30.91 14.54 10.79
CA VAL A 359 -29.81 14.18 11.71
C VAL A 359 -29.08 12.92 11.24
N PHE A 360 -29.83 11.84 11.01
CA PHE A 360 -29.23 10.55 10.64
C PHE A 360 -28.56 10.59 9.27
N SER A 361 -29.19 11.23 8.27
CA SER A 361 -28.57 11.35 6.94
C SER A 361 -27.36 12.28 6.92
N THR A 362 -27.38 13.38 7.67
CA THR A 362 -26.22 14.28 7.80
C THR A 362 -25.03 13.55 8.44
N LEU A 363 -25.26 12.82 9.53
CA LEU A 363 -24.24 12.01 10.20
C LEU A 363 -23.64 10.95 9.26
N ALA A 364 -24.49 10.25 8.51
CA ALA A 364 -24.05 9.20 7.60
C ALA A 364 -23.24 9.76 6.41
N LEU A 365 -23.68 10.88 5.83
CA LEU A 365 -22.94 11.59 4.77
C LEU A 365 -21.59 12.12 5.29
N PHE A 366 -21.57 12.70 6.50
CA PHE A 366 -20.33 13.20 7.11
C PHE A 366 -19.31 12.08 7.33
N ARG A 367 -19.74 10.90 7.80
CA ARG A 367 -18.87 9.73 7.96
C ARG A 367 -18.25 9.28 6.63
N SER A 368 -19.02 9.34 5.53
CA SER A 368 -18.51 9.06 4.18
C SER A 368 -17.45 10.08 3.74
N MET A 369 -17.71 11.38 3.99
CA MET A 369 -16.74 12.45 3.72
C MET A 369 -15.45 12.30 4.52
N GLN A 370 -15.55 11.93 5.81
CA GLN A 370 -14.38 11.74 6.67
C GLN A 370 -13.44 10.66 6.13
N HIS A 371 -13.99 9.54 5.65
CA HIS A 371 -13.20 8.48 5.02
C HIS A 371 -12.47 8.99 3.76
N ALA A 372 -13.15 9.79 2.93
CA ALA A 372 -12.55 10.42 1.76
C ALA A 372 -11.42 11.38 2.14
N LEU A 373 -11.64 12.22 3.16
CA LEU A 373 -10.64 13.16 3.68
C LEU A 373 -9.41 12.45 4.25
N TYR A 374 -9.56 11.31 4.93
CA TYR A 374 -8.45 10.51 5.43
C TYR A 374 -7.61 9.89 4.30
N SER A 375 -8.25 9.51 3.21
CA SER A 375 -7.59 8.89 2.06
C SER A 375 -6.76 9.89 1.24
N LEU A 376 -7.16 11.17 1.23
CA LEU A 376 -6.57 12.21 0.39
C LEU A 376 -5.06 12.44 0.65
N PRO A 377 -4.57 12.61 1.90
CA PRO A 377 -3.14 12.74 2.18
C PRO A 377 -2.32 11.53 1.74
N ILE A 378 -2.85 10.32 1.89
CA ILE A 378 -2.19 9.07 1.50
C ILE A 378 -1.96 9.06 -0.01
N VAL A 379 -2.97 9.45 -0.78
CA VAL A 379 -2.91 9.51 -2.25
C VAL A 379 -1.94 10.60 -2.73
N ILE A 380 -1.95 11.77 -2.11
CA ILE A 380 -0.99 12.85 -2.42
C ILE A 380 0.44 12.38 -2.14
N THR A 381 0.68 11.80 -0.96
CA THR A 381 2.02 11.32 -0.57
C THR A 381 2.53 10.25 -1.52
N SER A 382 1.70 9.25 -1.84
CA SER A 382 1.99 8.20 -2.82
C SER A 382 2.34 8.78 -4.19
N THR A 383 1.61 9.81 -4.63
CA THR A 383 1.87 10.50 -5.90
C THR A 383 3.21 11.23 -5.92
N VAL A 384 3.52 12.00 -4.87
CA VAL A 384 4.80 12.72 -4.75
C VAL A 384 5.97 11.72 -4.70
N GLN A 385 5.86 10.66 -3.91
CA GLN A 385 6.88 9.62 -3.81
C GLN A 385 7.08 8.90 -5.14
N CYS A 386 6.01 8.63 -5.89
CA CYS A 386 6.09 8.08 -7.24
C CYS A 386 6.87 8.99 -8.17
N PHE A 387 6.60 10.31 -8.21
CA PHE A 387 7.34 11.23 -9.09
C PHE A 387 8.84 11.27 -8.79
N VAL A 388 9.22 11.31 -7.51
CA VAL A 388 10.63 11.25 -7.11
C VAL A 388 11.25 9.91 -7.53
N SER A 389 10.53 8.81 -7.31
CA SER A 389 11.00 7.46 -7.62
C SER A 389 11.16 7.24 -9.14
N VAL A 390 10.17 7.65 -9.92
CA VAL A 390 10.22 7.64 -11.39
C VAL A 390 11.40 8.45 -11.89
N LYS A 391 11.66 9.64 -11.34
CA LYS A 391 12.81 10.46 -11.73
C LYS A 391 14.13 9.72 -11.51
N ARG A 392 14.30 9.07 -10.35
CA ARG A 392 15.53 8.31 -10.03
C ARG A 392 15.69 7.06 -10.89
N ILE A 393 14.61 6.30 -11.10
CA ILE A 393 14.63 5.12 -11.99
C ILE A 393 14.96 5.56 -13.42
N ASN A 394 14.31 6.61 -13.92
CA ASN A 394 14.53 7.08 -15.28
C ASN A 394 15.97 7.57 -15.48
N ALA A 395 16.58 8.21 -14.48
CA ALA A 395 17.98 8.63 -14.54
C ALA A 395 18.92 7.43 -14.78
N VAL A 396 18.72 6.30 -14.08
CA VAL A 396 19.53 5.09 -14.29
C VAL A 396 19.25 4.44 -15.64
N LEU A 397 17.98 4.39 -16.09
CA LEU A 397 17.63 3.84 -17.41
C LEU A 397 18.27 4.61 -18.57
N HIS A 398 18.62 5.89 -18.36
CA HIS A 398 19.27 6.75 -19.35
C HIS A 398 20.80 6.77 -19.29
N MET A 399 21.41 6.08 -18.33
CA MET A 399 22.88 6.01 -18.24
C MET A 399 23.49 5.25 -19.41
N ASP A 400 24.77 5.50 -19.68
CA ASP A 400 25.50 4.88 -20.77
C ASP A 400 25.71 3.38 -20.51
N GLU A 401 25.44 2.60 -21.55
CA GLU A 401 25.70 1.16 -21.55
C GLU A 401 27.12 0.88 -22.05
N CYS A 402 27.65 -0.28 -21.71
CA CYS A 402 28.90 -0.80 -22.26
C CYS A 402 28.71 -1.08 -23.75
N ASP A 403 29.64 -0.62 -24.58
CA ASP A 403 29.61 -0.93 -26.00
C ASP A 403 29.90 -2.43 -26.19
N PRO A 404 29.00 -3.20 -26.83
CA PRO A 404 29.26 -4.60 -27.13
C PRO A 404 30.55 -4.82 -27.95
N SER A 405 31.04 -3.82 -28.70
CA SER A 405 32.31 -3.94 -29.43
C SER A 405 33.54 -3.94 -28.53
N ASP A 406 33.44 -3.33 -27.35
CA ASP A 406 34.54 -3.23 -26.38
C ASP A 406 34.65 -4.51 -25.52
N VAL A 407 33.64 -5.38 -25.57
CA VAL A 407 33.60 -6.64 -24.82
C VAL A 407 34.18 -7.78 -25.65
N GLN A 408 35.42 -8.16 -25.34
CA GLN A 408 36.05 -9.33 -25.95
C GLN A 408 35.58 -10.62 -25.24
N THR A 409 35.03 -11.55 -26.01
CA THR A 409 34.61 -12.87 -25.52
C THR A 409 35.54 -13.95 -26.06
N PRO A 410 35.59 -15.14 -25.44
CA PRO A 410 36.38 -16.26 -25.97
C PRO A 410 36.00 -16.68 -27.41
N ALA A 411 34.82 -16.28 -27.89
CA ALA A 411 34.37 -16.49 -29.26
C ALA A 411 34.86 -15.39 -30.23
N SER A 412 35.09 -14.16 -29.76
CA SER A 412 35.52 -13.04 -30.60
C SER A 412 37.04 -12.84 -30.64
N ASN A 413 37.80 -13.36 -29.66
CA ASN A 413 39.26 -13.30 -29.65
C ASN A 413 39.91 -14.63 -29.22
N ALA A 414 40.33 -15.43 -30.21
CA ALA A 414 40.94 -16.74 -30.01
C ALA A 414 42.28 -16.69 -29.24
N ALA A 415 43.04 -15.59 -29.36
CA ALA A 415 44.32 -15.42 -28.66
C ALA A 415 44.13 -15.18 -27.15
N LEU A 416 43.08 -14.45 -26.77
CA LEU A 416 42.70 -14.22 -25.36
C LEU A 416 42.17 -15.49 -24.71
N LYS A 417 41.41 -16.31 -25.45
CA LYS A 417 40.95 -17.63 -25.01
C LYS A 417 42.12 -18.56 -24.66
N ALA A 418 43.15 -18.59 -25.51
CA ALA A 418 44.33 -19.43 -25.30
C ALA A 418 45.18 -19.00 -24.08
N LYS A 419 45.14 -17.71 -23.71
CA LYS A 419 45.96 -17.15 -22.62
C LYS A 419 45.25 -17.09 -21.27
N TYR A 420 43.92 -16.89 -21.24
CA TYR A 420 43.18 -16.60 -20.01
C TYR A 420 41.89 -17.41 -19.80
N ALA A 421 41.37 -18.11 -20.81
CA ALA A 421 40.08 -18.80 -20.70
C ALA A 421 40.21 -20.32 -20.53
N THR A 422 41.24 -20.78 -19.81
CA THR A 422 41.40 -22.19 -19.45
C THR A 422 40.30 -22.65 -18.48
N ASP A 423 39.78 -21.74 -17.63
CA ASP A 423 38.84 -22.03 -16.54
C ASP A 423 37.51 -21.24 -16.60
N ARG A 424 36.98 -20.96 -17.81
CA ARG A 424 35.68 -20.26 -18.01
C ARG A 424 35.57 -18.87 -17.35
N THR A 425 36.67 -18.16 -17.14
CA THR A 425 36.67 -16.79 -16.59
C THR A 425 36.51 -15.76 -17.72
N VAL A 426 35.50 -14.89 -17.63
CA VAL A 426 35.31 -13.76 -18.56
C VAL A 426 36.09 -12.55 -18.02
N LEU A 427 37.12 -12.11 -18.73
CA LEU A 427 37.86 -10.89 -18.43
C LEU A 427 37.28 -9.75 -19.27
N ALA A 428 36.61 -8.79 -18.63
CA ALA A 428 36.38 -7.47 -19.21
C ALA A 428 37.66 -6.66 -19.01
N ILE A 429 38.29 -6.23 -20.10
CA ILE A 429 39.45 -5.35 -20.06
C ILE A 429 38.92 -3.93 -20.27
N ASP A 430 39.20 -3.04 -19.32
CA ASP A 430 38.92 -1.59 -19.40
C ASP A 430 39.83 -0.90 -20.43
#